data_AF-A0A3Q0DS91-F1
#
_entry.id   AF-A0A3Q0DS91-F1
#
_cell.length_a   1.000
_cell.length_b   1.000
_cell.length_c   1.000
_cell.angle_alpha   90.00
_cell.angle_beta   90.00
_cell.angle_gamma   90.00
#
_symmetry.space_group_name_H-M   'P 1'
#
loop_
_entity.id
_entity.type
_entity.pdbx_description
1 polymer ?
#
loop_
_entity_poly.entity_id
_entity_poly.type
_entity_poly.pdbx_seq_one_letter_code
_entity_poly.pdbx_strand_id
1 'polypeptide(L)'
;MSEILCQWLNQELKVSRTVSPKSFAKAFSSGYLIGEVLHKFELQDDFSEFSESRVSSAKLNNFSRLEPTLHLLGVQFDQNVAHSIITEKPGAATKLLYQLYIALQKKKKSGLTGMEMQTMQPPTNLRLQNMKSDAFREAST
;
A
#
# COMPACT_ATOMS: atom_id res chain seq x y z
N MET A 1 3.61 8.84 -11.66
CA MET A 1 3.61 7.53 -10.95
C MET A 1 3.84 7.67 -9.45
N SER A 2 4.74 8.53 -8.99
CA SER A 2 4.95 8.80 -7.55
C SER A 2 3.78 9.54 -6.88
N GLU A 3 2.97 10.31 -7.63
CA GLU A 3 1.85 11.10 -7.08
C GLU A 3 0.76 10.25 -6.43
N ILE A 4 0.34 9.15 -7.08
CA ILE A 4 -0.69 8.24 -6.52
C ILE A 4 -0.21 7.66 -5.19
N LEU A 5 1.07 7.24 -5.12
CA LEU A 5 1.65 6.74 -3.88
C LEU A 5 1.73 7.83 -2.81
N CYS A 6 2.12 9.06 -3.16
CA CYS A 6 2.17 10.17 -2.20
C CYS A 6 0.78 10.51 -1.67
N GLN A 7 -0.26 10.51 -2.52
CA GLN A 7 -1.63 10.72 -2.10
C GLN A 7 -2.10 9.62 -1.15
N TRP A 8 -1.90 8.36 -1.52
CA TRP A 8 -2.24 7.22 -0.67
C TRP A 8 -1.55 7.28 0.70
N LEU A 9 -0.24 7.53 0.72
CA LEU A 9 0.54 7.62 1.96
C LEU A 9 0.08 8.79 2.85
N ASN A 10 -0.09 9.97 2.28
CA ASN A 10 -0.34 11.19 3.06
C ASN A 10 -1.82 11.37 3.42
N GLN A 11 -2.75 11.02 2.53
CA GLN A 11 -4.18 11.32 2.70
C GLN A 11 -4.95 10.13 3.24
N GLU A 12 -4.69 8.92 2.72
CA GLU A 12 -5.40 7.71 3.13
C GLU A 12 -4.78 7.09 4.37
N LEU A 13 -3.49 6.75 4.32
CA LEU A 13 -2.80 6.13 5.46
C LEU A 13 -2.39 7.11 6.55
N LYS A 14 -2.20 8.39 6.19
CA LYS A 14 -1.70 9.45 7.08
C LYS A 14 -0.48 8.97 7.86
N VAL A 15 0.57 8.61 7.12
CA VAL A 15 1.86 8.24 7.71
C VAL A 15 2.46 9.38 8.53
N SER A 16 3.34 9.07 9.47
CA SER A 16 3.92 10.01 10.43
C SER A 16 4.63 11.19 9.78
N ARG A 17 5.12 11.00 8.54
CA ARG A 17 5.85 12.01 7.79
C ARG A 17 5.29 12.21 6.39
N THR A 18 5.04 13.46 6.03
CA THR A 18 4.64 13.85 4.68
C THR A 18 5.68 13.43 3.64
N VAL A 19 5.24 12.65 2.66
CA VAL A 19 6.06 12.18 1.54
C VAL A 19 5.79 13.04 0.31
N SER A 20 6.85 13.49 -0.35
CA SER A 20 6.74 14.19 -1.63
C SER A 20 7.45 13.42 -2.74
N PRO A 21 7.07 13.59 -4.02
CA PRO A 21 7.76 12.94 -5.14
C PRO A 21 9.27 13.23 -5.17
N LYS A 22 9.69 14.45 -4.79
CA LYS A 22 11.09 14.89 -4.79
C LYS A 22 11.91 14.23 -3.68
N SER A 23 11.30 13.94 -2.55
CA SER A 23 11.96 13.35 -1.37
C SER A 23 11.64 11.88 -1.16
N PHE A 24 10.97 11.22 -2.11
CA PHE A 24 10.44 9.87 -1.94
C PHE A 24 11.52 8.85 -1.57
N ALA A 25 12.61 8.79 -2.34
CA ALA A 25 13.71 7.86 -2.07
C ALA A 25 14.30 8.06 -0.67
N LYS A 26 14.59 9.32 -0.32
CA LYS A 26 15.10 9.71 1.00
C LYS A 26 14.14 9.39 2.14
N ALA A 27 12.84 9.56 1.93
CA ALA A 27 11.84 9.26 2.94
C ALA A 27 11.80 7.75 3.25
N PHE A 28 12.01 6.90 2.26
CA PHE A 28 11.93 5.45 2.47
C PHE A 28 13.28 4.78 2.75
N SER A 29 14.40 5.52 2.68
CA SER A 29 15.74 4.95 2.80
C SER A 29 16.08 4.38 4.18
N SER A 30 15.33 4.74 5.23
CA SER A 30 15.48 4.14 6.56
C SER A 30 14.66 2.84 6.75
N GLY A 31 13.72 2.53 5.86
CA GLY A 31 12.78 1.41 6.03
C GLY A 31 11.67 1.68 7.08
N TYR A 32 11.80 2.71 7.91
CA TYR A 32 10.83 3.02 8.97
C TYR A 32 9.41 3.25 8.45
N LEU A 33 9.25 4.11 7.43
CA LEU A 33 7.93 4.37 6.84
C LEU A 33 7.33 3.14 6.15
N ILE A 34 8.16 2.18 5.71
CA ILE A 34 7.64 0.91 5.17
C ILE A 34 7.07 0.06 6.31
N GLY A 35 7.79 0.02 7.45
CA GLY A 35 7.30 -0.62 8.67
C GLY A 35 6.00 0.01 9.15
N GLU A 36 5.90 1.34 9.14
CA GLU A 36 4.69 2.05 9.55
C GLU A 36 3.51 1.71 8.65
N VAL A 37 3.74 1.64 7.33
CA VAL A 37 2.71 1.20 6.38
C VAL A 37 2.24 -0.20 6.75
N LEU A 38 3.13 -1.18 6.92
CA LEU A 38 2.73 -2.54 7.27
C LEU A 38 2.04 -2.63 8.63
N HIS A 39 2.49 -1.87 9.62
CA HIS A 39 1.90 -1.79 10.95
C HIS A 39 0.46 -1.27 10.91
N LYS A 40 0.17 -0.25 10.09
CA LYS A 40 -1.20 0.27 9.88
C LYS A 40 -2.16 -0.76 9.26
N PHE A 41 -1.64 -1.83 8.66
CA PHE A 41 -2.43 -2.97 8.16
C PHE A 41 -2.37 -4.18 9.11
N GLU A 42 -1.82 -4.03 10.32
CA GLU A 42 -1.66 -5.11 11.31
C GLU A 42 -0.78 -6.26 10.76
N LEU A 43 0.21 -5.93 9.94
CA LEU A 43 1.15 -6.91 9.36
C LEU A 43 2.56 -6.80 9.93
N GLN A 44 2.76 -5.88 10.88
CA GLN A 44 4.05 -5.68 11.53
C GLN A 44 3.85 -5.35 13.01
N ASP A 45 3.82 -6.39 13.84
CA ASP A 45 3.57 -6.26 15.28
C ASP A 45 4.80 -5.76 16.05
N ASP A 46 6.00 -6.00 15.49
CA ASP A 46 7.28 -5.57 16.07
C ASP A 46 7.67 -4.14 15.68
N PHE A 47 6.71 -3.31 15.25
CA PHE A 47 6.99 -1.93 14.80
C PHE A 47 7.63 -1.07 15.89
N SER A 48 7.45 -1.39 17.18
CA SER A 48 8.15 -0.74 18.30
C SER A 48 9.69 -0.85 18.21
N GLU A 49 10.19 -1.86 17.52
CA GLU A 49 11.63 -2.12 17.32
C GLU A 49 12.21 -1.36 16.12
N PHE A 50 11.37 -0.65 15.36
CA PHE A 50 11.81 0.15 14.22
C PHE A 50 12.38 1.50 14.67
N SER A 51 13.43 1.95 13.96
CA SER A 51 14.07 3.24 14.26
C SER A 51 14.14 4.14 13.04
N GLU A 52 13.81 5.43 13.20
CA GLU A 52 14.05 6.47 12.18
C GLU A 52 15.52 6.88 12.04
N SER A 53 16.42 6.27 12.83
CA SER A 53 17.85 6.56 12.79
C SER A 53 18.43 6.41 11.38
N ARG A 54 19.36 7.32 11.05
CA ARG A 54 20.09 7.30 9.77
C ARG A 54 21.28 6.35 9.80
N VAL A 55 21.60 5.76 10.96
CA VAL A 55 22.72 4.83 11.14
C VAL A 55 22.46 3.55 10.34
N SER A 56 23.49 3.07 9.63
CA SER A 56 23.38 1.89 8.74
C SER A 56 22.85 0.65 9.45
N SER A 57 23.26 0.38 10.69
CA SER A 57 22.77 -0.76 11.48
C SER A 57 21.27 -0.68 11.75
N ALA A 58 20.75 0.52 12.06
CA ALA A 58 19.32 0.73 12.26
C ALA A 58 18.52 0.50 10.97
N LYS A 59 19.03 0.99 9.83
CA LYS A 59 18.41 0.73 8.52
C LYS A 59 18.37 -0.78 8.22
N LEU A 60 19.49 -1.47 8.39
CA LEU A 60 19.58 -2.91 8.15
C LEU A 60 18.64 -3.71 9.05
N ASN A 61 18.54 -3.35 10.34
CA ASN A 61 17.58 -3.94 11.29
C ASN A 61 16.14 -3.74 10.80
N ASN A 62 15.77 -2.52 10.38
CA ASN A 62 14.44 -2.27 9.85
C ASN A 62 14.16 -3.15 8.61
N PHE A 63 15.07 -3.21 7.64
CA PHE A 63 14.85 -3.98 6.41
C PHE A 63 14.82 -5.50 6.63
N SER A 64 15.59 -6.03 7.56
CA SER A 64 15.54 -7.45 7.92
C SER A 64 14.22 -7.84 8.59
N ARG A 65 13.61 -6.94 9.37
CA ARG A 65 12.26 -7.13 9.92
C ARG A 65 11.15 -7.02 8.89
N LEU A 66 11.36 -6.26 7.81
CA LEU A 66 10.38 -6.14 6.72
C LEU A 66 10.33 -7.37 5.82
N GLU A 67 11.45 -8.07 5.68
CA GLU A 67 11.61 -9.16 4.71
C GLU A 67 10.54 -10.28 4.83
N PRO A 68 10.27 -10.86 6.03
CA PRO A 68 9.29 -11.94 6.16
C PRO A 68 7.88 -11.51 5.74
N THR A 69 7.46 -10.31 6.14
CA THR A 69 6.13 -9.77 5.82
C THR A 69 6.00 -9.45 4.33
N LEU A 70 7.05 -8.92 3.71
CA LEU A 70 7.04 -8.64 2.27
C LEU A 70 6.95 -9.94 1.45
N HIS A 71 7.68 -10.98 1.83
CA HIS A 71 7.58 -12.30 1.20
C HIS A 71 6.19 -12.91 1.37
N LEU A 72 5.59 -12.81 2.56
CA LEU A 72 4.23 -13.28 2.82
C LEU A 72 3.19 -12.59 1.92
N LEU A 73 3.41 -11.31 1.61
CA LEU A 73 2.58 -10.54 0.68
C LEU A 73 2.87 -10.84 -0.81
N GLY A 74 3.80 -11.75 -1.10
CA GLY A 74 4.22 -12.07 -2.46
C GLY A 74 5.06 -10.97 -3.12
N VAL A 75 5.62 -10.05 -2.35
CA VAL A 75 6.52 -9.00 -2.83
C VAL A 75 7.94 -9.53 -2.83
N GLN A 76 8.57 -9.55 -4.01
CA GLN A 76 9.97 -9.93 -4.15
C GLN A 76 10.86 -8.89 -3.46
N PHE A 77 11.49 -9.28 -2.37
CA PHE A 77 12.38 -8.45 -1.58
C PHE A 77 13.63 -9.26 -1.21
N ASP A 78 14.81 -8.69 -1.44
CA ASP A 78 16.08 -9.33 -1.11
C ASP A 78 17.08 -8.26 -0.61
N GLN A 79 18.28 -8.71 -0.25
CA GLN A 79 19.34 -7.82 0.21
C GLN A 79 19.74 -6.76 -0.83
N ASN A 80 19.64 -7.05 -2.14
CA ASN A 80 19.98 -6.10 -3.20
C ASN A 80 18.95 -4.99 -3.32
N VAL A 81 17.67 -5.34 -3.17
CA VAL A 81 16.55 -4.38 -3.11
C VAL A 81 16.71 -3.51 -1.86
N ALA A 82 16.96 -4.11 -0.70
CA ALA A 82 17.21 -3.38 0.55
C ALA A 82 18.36 -2.37 0.37
N HIS A 83 19.52 -2.83 -0.14
CA HIS A 83 20.68 -1.98 -0.39
C HIS A 83 20.37 -0.84 -1.39
N SER A 84 19.62 -1.14 -2.45
CA SER A 84 19.21 -0.12 -3.43
C SER A 84 18.32 0.96 -2.81
N ILE A 85 17.47 0.61 -1.84
CA ILE A 85 16.62 1.59 -1.14
C ILE A 85 17.44 2.38 -0.12
N ILE A 86 18.32 1.72 0.64
CA ILE A 86 19.21 2.36 1.63
C ILE A 86 20.08 3.43 0.99
N THR A 87 20.60 3.15 -0.21
CA THR A 87 21.44 4.05 -1.02
C THR A 87 20.65 5.07 -1.84
N GLU A 88 19.33 5.15 -1.63
CA GLU A 88 18.44 6.11 -2.28
C GLU A 88 18.45 6.01 -3.81
N LYS A 89 18.73 4.81 -4.34
CA LYS A 89 18.75 4.57 -5.78
C LYS A 89 17.42 5.04 -6.40
N PRO A 90 17.45 5.94 -7.39
CA PRO A 90 16.23 6.46 -8.00
C PRO A 90 15.29 5.34 -8.47
N GLY A 91 14.03 5.42 -8.06
CA GLY A 91 12.99 4.45 -8.42
C GLY A 91 12.97 3.15 -7.63
N ALA A 92 14.01 2.81 -6.85
CA ALA A 92 14.03 1.56 -6.07
C ALA A 92 12.90 1.53 -5.01
N ALA A 93 12.83 2.59 -4.19
CA ALA A 93 11.77 2.74 -3.20
C ALA A 93 10.37 2.80 -3.86
N THR A 94 10.23 3.57 -4.95
CA THR A 94 8.97 3.71 -5.67
C THR A 94 8.47 2.36 -6.20
N LYS A 95 9.37 1.55 -6.77
CA LYS A 95 9.04 0.21 -7.28
C LYS A 95 8.55 -0.70 -6.14
N LEU A 96 9.28 -0.74 -5.01
CA LEU A 96 8.88 -1.57 -3.87
C LEU A 96 7.52 -1.13 -3.32
N LEU A 97 7.34 0.16 -3.07
CA LEU A 97 6.08 0.70 -2.52
C LEU A 97 4.89 0.47 -3.46
N TYR A 98 5.10 0.51 -4.77
CA TYR A 98 4.05 0.20 -5.74
C TYR A 98 3.64 -1.28 -5.69
N GLN A 99 4.61 -2.20 -5.59
CA GLN A 99 4.32 -3.63 -5.42
C GLN A 99 3.58 -3.89 -4.11
N LEU A 100 4.04 -3.26 -3.02
CA LEU A 100 3.38 -3.34 -1.72
C LEU A 100 1.95 -2.82 -1.77
N TYR A 101 1.72 -1.66 -2.38
CA TYR A 101 0.38 -1.10 -2.58
C TYR A 101 -0.54 -2.10 -3.28
N ILE A 102 -0.11 -2.70 -4.40
CA ILE A 102 -0.91 -3.69 -5.13
C ILE A 102 -1.22 -4.91 -4.24
N ALA A 103 -0.22 -5.44 -3.53
CA ALA A 103 -0.38 -6.61 -2.66
C ALA A 103 -1.41 -6.34 -1.54
N LEU A 104 -1.31 -5.18 -0.89
CA LEU A 104 -2.25 -4.76 0.16
C LEU A 104 -3.68 -4.58 -0.39
N GLN A 105 -3.83 -3.96 -1.57
CA GLN A 105 -5.14 -3.79 -2.21
C GLN A 105 -5.77 -5.13 -2.62
N LYS A 106 -4.96 -6.11 -3.03
CA LYS A 106 -5.45 -7.47 -3.32
C LYS A 106 -5.93 -8.16 -2.05
N LYS A 107 -5.16 -8.09 -0.96
CA LYS A 107 -5.52 -8.69 0.34
C LYS A 107 -6.80 -8.09 0.91
N LYS A 108 -6.98 -6.77 0.75
CA LYS A 108 -8.21 -6.04 1.08
C LYS A 108 -9.43 -6.58 0.34
N LYS A 109 -9.28 -6.95 -0.94
CA LYS A 109 -10.37 -7.50 -1.79
C LYS A 109 -10.66 -8.97 -1.52
N SER A 110 -9.67 -9.75 -1.10
CA SER A 110 -9.83 -11.18 -0.78
C SER A 110 -10.38 -11.46 0.62
N GLY A 111 -10.70 -10.43 1.41
CA GLY A 111 -11.41 -10.56 2.69
C GLY A 111 -10.59 -11.16 3.84
N LEU A 112 -9.25 -11.12 3.77
CA LEU A 112 -8.38 -11.81 4.74
C LEU A 112 -7.85 -10.92 5.89
N THR A 113 -8.59 -9.89 6.30
CA THR A 113 -8.32 -9.12 7.52
C THR A 113 -9.64 -8.80 8.21
N GLY A 114 -9.85 -9.43 9.36
CA GLY A 114 -11.13 -9.59 10.07
C GLY A 114 -11.53 -8.46 11.00
N MET A 115 -11.03 -7.23 10.84
CA MET A 115 -11.51 -6.09 11.61
C MET A 115 -11.47 -4.80 10.78
N GLU A 116 -12.64 -4.20 10.57
CA GLU A 116 -12.80 -2.75 10.45
C GLU A 116 -12.13 -1.99 9.30
N MET A 117 -12.61 -2.17 8.07
CA MET A 117 -12.61 -1.05 7.11
C MET A 117 -13.82 -0.12 7.34
N GLN A 118 -13.98 0.37 8.56
CA GLN A 118 -15.11 1.23 8.95
C GLN A 118 -15.11 2.65 8.34
N THR A 119 -14.16 3.04 7.47
CA THR A 119 -14.06 4.47 7.06
C THR A 119 -13.83 4.77 5.58
N MET A 120 -14.03 3.83 4.64
CA MET A 120 -14.06 4.22 3.22
C MET A 120 -15.38 3.87 2.56
N GLN A 121 -16.32 4.81 2.68
CA GLN A 121 -17.53 4.91 1.89
C GLN A 121 -17.22 4.69 0.39
N PRO A 122 -18.01 3.87 -0.33
CA PRO A 122 -17.98 3.85 -1.78
C PRO A 122 -18.64 5.14 -2.32
N PRO A 123 -18.10 5.80 -3.35
CA PRO A 123 -18.91 6.73 -4.13
C PRO A 123 -19.95 5.92 -4.91
N THR A 124 -21.15 5.90 -4.32
CA THR A 124 -22.47 6.02 -4.96
C THR A 124 -22.88 5.00 -6.01
N ASN A 125 -23.84 4.18 -5.58
CA ASN A 125 -24.90 3.57 -6.39
C ASN A 125 -25.36 4.47 -7.54
N LEU A 126 -25.09 4.10 -8.79
CA LEU A 126 -25.94 4.47 -9.91
C LEU A 126 -27.21 3.62 -9.79
N ARG A 127 -28.27 4.28 -9.35
CA ARG A 127 -29.64 3.78 -9.20
C ARG A 127 -30.12 3.13 -10.51
N LEU A 128 -30.13 1.81 -10.58
CA LEU A 128 -30.99 1.06 -11.49
C LEU A 128 -32.39 1.09 -10.89
N GLN A 129 -33.38 1.77 -11.50
CA GLN A 129 -34.79 1.32 -11.65
C GLN A 129 -35.48 2.14 -12.76
N ASN A 130 -35.93 1.47 -13.83
CA ASN A 130 -37.29 1.58 -14.35
C ASN A 130 -37.53 0.43 -15.35
N MET A 131 -37.98 -0.69 -14.79
CA MET A 131 -38.70 -1.72 -15.53
C MET A 131 -40.14 -1.25 -15.67
N LYS A 132 -40.68 -1.22 -16.90
CA LYS A 132 -42.06 -1.60 -17.20
C LYS A 132 -42.20 -1.87 -18.70
N SER A 133 -42.59 -3.11 -18.94
CA SER A 133 -42.95 -3.81 -20.16
C SER A 133 -44.27 -3.33 -20.74
N ASP A 134 -44.35 -3.24 -22.06
CA ASP A 134 -45.55 -3.47 -22.88
C ASP A 134 -45.04 -4.23 -24.13
N ALA A 135 -45.20 -5.54 -24.17
CA ALA A 135 -46.38 -6.26 -24.65
C ALA A 135 -46.45 -6.25 -26.19
N PHE A 136 -46.27 -7.47 -26.72
CA PHE A 136 -46.50 -7.94 -28.08
C PHE A 136 -47.58 -7.17 -28.85
N ARG A 137 -47.27 -6.76 -30.08
CA ARG A 137 -48.27 -6.61 -31.14
C ARG A 137 -47.94 -7.58 -32.25
N GLU A 138 -48.89 -8.49 -32.42
CA GLU A 138 -48.90 -9.62 -33.33
C GLU A 138 -48.76 -9.20 -34.80
N ALA A 139 -48.23 -10.14 -35.58
CA ALA A 139 -48.30 -10.14 -37.02
C ALA A 139 -49.63 -10.72 -37.51
N SER A 140 -50.04 -10.28 -38.71
CA SER A 140 -50.92 -10.95 -39.66
C SER A 140 -52.43 -10.88 -39.44
N THR A 141 -53.13 -10.04 -40.21
CA THR A 141 -53.80 -10.42 -41.48
C THR A 141 -54.29 -9.16 -42.18
#